data_AF-A0A1Y4DWF8-F1
#
_entry.id   AF-A0A1Y4DWF8-F1
#
_cell.length_a   1.000
_cell.length_b   1.000
_cell.length_c   1.000
_cell.angle_alpha   90.00
_cell.angle_beta   90.00
_cell.angle_gamma   90.00
#
_symmetry.space_group_name_H-M   'P 1'
#
loop_
_entity.id
_entity.type
_entity.pdbx_description
1 polymer ?
#
loop_
_entity_poly.entity_id
_entity_poly.type
_entity_poly.pdbx_seq_one_letter_code
_entity_poly.pdbx_strand_id
1 'polypeptide(L)'
;MDGYVKGNTGFEQSIYAYLTELQIGKLVDTLNLNYINSQVIPLGHDVEKFIHNIEPADFRKHGGNLGTSDIAIVLDSILKRHHEHDISIFISDCIVSPGSKYASSPQNLNSYLLEQRTKIKKSFVQSLERSKGNLSVVICQLTSSFDGKFYNKVDYPKYYKGNRPFYIWIIGSTSHIKQMLDKAPLESLKGNGADLDNVCTLVSSSKGFDYRVLLTPRLGSFDLDRTAPKTTICDIRKESKGQQKGMFMFSVGVNLNQLPLDKSYLTDIANYEISNKDYTLSVKEQKTGHYPYIFNLSSKIASRGKISITLKNRFPQWVEERTDLLGDDLVKDNATDKTYGLKYLIEGVYEAFKSRQENYAEFKITIK
;
A
#
# COMPACT_ATOMS: atom_id res chain seq x y z
N MET A 1 8.53 11.32 -17.02
CA MET A 1 9.75 10.93 -16.27
C MET A 1 10.90 11.93 -16.41
N ASP A 2 11.27 12.41 -17.61
CA ASP A 2 12.46 13.25 -17.85
C ASP A 2 12.69 14.40 -16.85
N GLY A 3 11.63 15.10 -16.42
CA GLY A 3 11.78 16.20 -15.47
C GLY A 3 12.21 15.79 -14.06
N TYR A 4 12.10 14.51 -13.70
CA TYR A 4 12.57 13.97 -12.42
C TYR A 4 14.02 13.52 -12.44
N VAL A 5 14.62 13.31 -13.61
CA VAL A 5 15.94 12.68 -13.75
C VAL A 5 16.91 13.58 -14.48
N LYS A 6 16.66 14.89 -14.41
CA LYS A 6 17.46 15.90 -15.08
C LYS A 6 18.24 16.69 -14.05
N GLY A 7 19.51 16.33 -13.89
CA GLY A 7 20.37 16.81 -12.80
C GLY A 7 19.89 16.35 -11.42
N ASN A 8 20.56 16.82 -10.37
CA ASN A 8 20.33 16.36 -9.00
C ASN A 8 18.94 16.72 -8.45
N THR A 9 17.95 15.86 -8.65
CA THR A 9 16.61 15.99 -8.08
C THR A 9 16.47 15.17 -6.80
N GLY A 10 15.41 15.46 -6.03
CA GLY A 10 15.01 14.64 -4.90
C GLY A 10 14.62 13.21 -5.27
N PHE A 11 14.12 13.00 -6.49
CA PHE A 11 13.82 11.68 -7.03
C PHE A 11 15.10 10.83 -7.09
N GLU A 12 16.16 11.32 -7.74
CA GLU A 12 17.40 10.56 -7.90
C GLU A 12 18.05 10.26 -6.55
N GLN A 13 18.09 11.26 -5.67
CA GLN A 13 18.68 11.15 -4.34
C GLN A 13 17.93 10.16 -3.45
N SER A 14 16.59 10.24 -3.38
CA SER A 14 15.78 9.30 -2.59
C SER A 14 15.84 7.87 -3.12
N ILE A 15 15.83 7.67 -4.45
CA ILE A 15 15.96 6.32 -5.02
C ILE A 15 17.37 5.77 -4.80
N TYR A 16 18.41 6.57 -4.98
CA TYR A 16 19.79 6.18 -4.70
C TYR A 16 19.97 5.74 -3.24
N ALA A 17 19.50 6.57 -2.30
CA ALA A 17 19.58 6.29 -0.87
C ALA A 17 18.83 5.00 -0.51
N TYR A 18 17.61 4.81 -1.02
CA TYR A 18 16.82 3.62 -0.72
C TYR A 18 17.43 2.34 -1.28
N LEU A 19 17.89 2.35 -2.54
CA LEU A 19 18.57 1.19 -3.13
C LEU A 19 19.88 0.85 -2.40
N THR A 20 20.61 1.87 -1.94
CA THR A 20 21.83 1.71 -1.14
C THR A 20 21.51 1.08 0.22
N GLU A 21 20.44 1.50 0.89
CA GLU A 21 20.00 0.91 2.16
C GLU A 21 19.63 -0.57 2.00
N LEU A 22 18.97 -0.94 0.90
CA LEU A 22 18.66 -2.35 0.59
C LEU A 22 19.93 -3.19 0.44
N GLN A 23 21.00 -2.64 -0.16
CA GLN A 23 22.30 -3.30 -0.28
C GLN A 23 23.02 -3.41 1.07
N ILE A 24 23.10 -2.32 1.84
CA ILE A 24 23.76 -2.29 3.16
C ILE A 24 23.08 -3.26 4.13
N GLY A 25 21.74 -3.28 4.14
CA GLY A 25 20.94 -4.18 4.98
C GLY A 25 21.08 -5.66 4.64
N LYS A 26 21.83 -6.00 3.58
CA LYS A 26 21.99 -7.36 3.02
C LYS A 26 20.63 -8.06 2.89
N LEU A 27 19.66 -7.28 2.40
CA LEU A 27 18.27 -7.71 2.25
C LEU A 27 18.06 -8.54 0.98
N VAL A 28 18.95 -8.36 0.01
CA VAL A 28 18.86 -8.96 -1.32
C VAL A 28 20.20 -9.60 -1.68
N ASP A 29 20.17 -10.80 -2.22
CA ASP A 29 21.38 -11.46 -2.75
C ASP A 29 21.81 -10.83 -4.08
N THR A 30 20.84 -10.36 -4.87
CA THR A 30 21.05 -9.72 -6.17
C THR A 30 20.09 -8.54 -6.35
N LEU A 31 20.58 -7.46 -6.96
CA LEU A 31 19.77 -6.32 -7.36
C LEU A 31 19.81 -6.19 -8.89
N ASN A 32 18.66 -6.33 -9.55
CA ASN A 32 18.56 -6.23 -11.02
C ASN A 32 17.90 -4.91 -11.41
N LEU A 33 18.71 -3.99 -11.93
CA LEU A 33 18.29 -2.64 -12.28
C LEU A 33 17.91 -2.59 -13.76
N ASN A 34 16.71 -2.07 -14.03
CA ASN A 34 16.13 -2.07 -15.37
C ASN A 34 15.49 -0.72 -15.66
N TYR A 35 15.54 -0.32 -16.92
CA TYR A 35 14.72 0.73 -17.47
C TYR A 35 13.61 0.11 -18.33
N ILE A 36 12.37 0.53 -18.14
CA ILE A 36 11.22 -0.02 -18.87
C ILE A 36 10.58 1.09 -19.70
N ASN A 37 10.54 0.89 -21.01
CA ASN A 37 9.76 1.69 -21.94
C ASN A 37 8.88 0.75 -22.80
N SER A 38 8.93 0.84 -24.13
CA SER A 38 8.37 -0.20 -25.00
C SER A 38 8.97 -1.59 -24.80
N GLN A 39 10.11 -1.70 -24.11
CA GLN A 39 10.76 -2.95 -23.74
C GLN A 39 11.47 -2.84 -22.38
N VAL A 40 11.88 -3.98 -21.81
CA VAL A 40 12.70 -4.03 -20.59
C VAL A 40 14.18 -3.98 -20.99
N ILE A 41 14.88 -2.95 -20.56
CA ILE A 41 16.29 -2.70 -20.86
C ILE A 41 17.11 -2.90 -19.57
N PRO A 42 17.97 -3.92 -19.49
CA PRO A 42 18.78 -4.18 -18.30
C PRO A 42 19.93 -3.17 -18.20
N LEU A 43 20.11 -2.60 -17.01
CA LEU A 43 21.17 -1.63 -16.68
C LEU A 43 22.20 -2.19 -15.68
N GLY A 44 22.09 -3.47 -15.32
CA GLY A 44 23.04 -4.17 -14.45
C GLY A 44 22.60 -4.19 -12.99
N HIS A 45 23.58 -4.16 -12.08
CA HIS A 45 23.39 -4.33 -10.63
C HIS A 45 24.07 -3.25 -9.78
N ASP A 46 24.75 -2.31 -10.43
CA ASP A 46 25.53 -1.24 -9.80
C ASP A 46 24.63 -0.01 -9.61
N VAL A 47 24.27 0.27 -8.36
CA VAL A 47 23.33 1.34 -7.99
C VAL A 47 23.87 2.72 -8.34
N GLU A 48 25.17 2.94 -8.13
CA GLU A 48 25.81 4.22 -8.45
C GLU A 48 25.80 4.44 -9.96
N LYS A 49 26.21 3.45 -10.75
CA LYS A 49 26.13 3.56 -12.22
C LYS A 49 24.70 3.69 -12.71
N PHE A 50 23.74 3.02 -12.10
CA PHE A 50 22.34 3.11 -12.49
C PHE A 50 21.83 4.53 -12.35
N ILE A 51 22.01 5.18 -11.20
CA ILE A 51 21.50 6.55 -10.97
C ILE A 51 22.22 7.57 -11.86
N HIS A 52 23.50 7.37 -12.19
CA HIS A 52 24.19 8.25 -13.15
C HIS A 52 23.79 8.03 -14.62
N ASN A 53 23.09 6.94 -14.95
CA ASN A 53 22.73 6.56 -16.32
C ASN A 53 21.21 6.65 -16.60
N ILE A 54 20.46 7.39 -15.76
CA ILE A 54 19.01 7.63 -15.95
C ILE A 54 18.68 9.05 -16.43
N GLU A 55 19.64 9.81 -16.92
CA GLU A 55 19.39 11.12 -17.51
C GLU A 55 18.60 11.00 -18.84
N PRO A 56 17.85 12.03 -19.28
CA PRO A 56 17.07 11.98 -20.52
C PRO A 56 17.91 11.69 -21.78
N ALA A 57 19.20 12.07 -21.76
CA ALA A 57 20.12 11.75 -22.83
C ALA A 57 20.46 10.25 -22.88
N ASP A 58 20.55 9.59 -21.74
CA ASP A 58 20.88 8.18 -21.65
C ASP A 58 19.67 7.31 -22.01
N PHE A 59 18.45 7.70 -21.66
CA PHE A 59 17.24 7.01 -22.13
C PHE A 59 17.18 6.91 -23.65
N ARG A 60 17.57 7.97 -24.37
CA ARG A 60 17.64 7.95 -25.85
C ARG A 60 18.73 7.00 -26.36
N LYS A 61 19.86 6.87 -25.66
CA LYS A 61 20.96 5.98 -26.03
C LYS A 61 20.62 4.50 -25.80
N HIS A 62 19.91 4.20 -24.72
CA HIS A 62 19.52 2.83 -24.34
C HIS A 62 18.46 2.22 -25.28
N GLY A 63 17.78 3.03 -26.09
CA GLY A 63 16.86 2.59 -27.14
C GLY A 63 15.43 2.33 -26.65
N GLY A 64 14.64 1.64 -27.48
CA GLY A 64 13.18 1.49 -27.29
C GLY A 64 12.39 2.72 -27.77
N ASN A 65 11.07 2.70 -27.56
CA ASN A 65 10.18 3.78 -27.94
C ASN A 65 9.74 4.58 -26.71
N LEU A 66 10.01 5.89 -26.74
CA LEU A 66 9.72 6.86 -25.68
C LEU A 66 8.38 7.60 -25.89
N GLY A 67 7.62 7.26 -26.94
CA GLY A 67 6.40 7.97 -27.33
C GLY A 67 5.27 7.83 -26.31
N THR A 68 4.72 6.63 -26.15
CA THR A 68 3.65 6.38 -25.17
C THR A 68 3.92 5.09 -24.39
N SER A 69 3.52 5.09 -23.12
CA SER A 69 3.64 3.91 -22.24
C SER A 69 2.25 3.49 -21.77
N ASP A 70 1.94 2.21 -21.93
CA ASP A 70 0.73 1.60 -21.38
C ASP A 70 1.08 0.96 -20.04
N ILE A 71 0.68 1.62 -18.94
CA ILE A 71 1.07 1.22 -17.58
C ILE A 71 0.54 -0.18 -17.24
N ALA A 72 -0.62 -0.58 -17.75
CA ALA A 72 -1.13 -1.93 -17.57
C ALA A 72 -0.20 -2.98 -18.21
N ILE A 73 0.37 -2.70 -19.38
CA ILE A 73 1.35 -3.59 -20.05
C ILE A 73 2.67 -3.65 -19.25
N VAL A 74 3.12 -2.53 -18.71
CA VAL A 74 4.33 -2.48 -17.87
C VAL A 74 4.15 -3.33 -16.61
N LEU A 75 3.04 -3.15 -15.89
CA LEU A 75 2.72 -3.93 -14.70
C LEU A 75 2.55 -5.43 -15.01
N ASP A 76 1.85 -5.78 -16.10
CA ASP A 76 1.74 -7.17 -16.57
C ASP A 76 3.11 -7.78 -16.87
N SER A 77 4.01 -7.01 -17.50
CA SER A 77 5.37 -7.44 -17.82
C SER A 77 6.23 -7.71 -16.58
N ILE A 78 6.07 -6.89 -15.53
CA ILE A 78 6.72 -7.08 -14.23
C ILE A 78 6.17 -8.34 -13.56
N LEU A 79 4.84 -8.43 -13.45
CA LEU A 79 4.16 -9.56 -12.81
C LEU A 79 4.43 -10.89 -13.49
N LYS A 80 4.60 -10.93 -14.81
CA LYS A 80 4.96 -12.15 -15.55
C LYS A 80 6.38 -12.63 -15.29
N ARG A 81 7.30 -11.71 -14.95
CA ARG A 81 8.71 -12.00 -14.63
C ARG A 81 8.98 -12.17 -13.14
N HIS A 82 7.99 -11.90 -12.29
CA HIS A 82 8.10 -12.02 -10.84
C HIS A 82 8.09 -13.50 -10.39
N HIS A 83 9.10 -13.89 -9.61
CA HIS A 83 9.20 -15.20 -8.98
C HIS A 83 8.90 -15.16 -7.47
N GLU A 84 8.74 -16.33 -6.83
CA GLU A 84 8.26 -16.46 -5.44
C GLU A 84 9.12 -15.73 -4.39
N HIS A 85 10.41 -15.61 -4.64
CA HIS A 85 11.38 -14.98 -3.73
C HIS A 85 11.81 -13.57 -4.18
N ASP A 86 11.17 -13.04 -5.23
CA ASP A 86 11.50 -11.72 -5.72
C ASP A 86 10.73 -10.64 -4.96
N ILE A 87 11.34 -9.46 -4.89
CA ILE A 87 10.61 -8.20 -4.68
C ILE A 87 10.81 -7.37 -5.94
N SER A 88 9.72 -7.01 -6.60
CA SER A 88 9.74 -6.12 -7.75
C SER A 88 9.41 -4.70 -7.30
N ILE A 89 10.30 -3.75 -7.61
CA ILE A 89 10.10 -2.32 -7.35
C ILE A 89 9.89 -1.62 -8.69
N PHE A 90 8.73 -1.00 -8.87
CA PHE A 90 8.37 -0.23 -10.05
C PHE A 90 8.22 1.25 -9.68
N ILE A 91 8.90 2.12 -10.42
CA ILE A 91 8.96 3.55 -10.14
C ILE A 91 8.52 4.32 -11.39
N SER A 92 7.51 5.18 -11.25
CA SER A 92 6.98 5.96 -12.37
C SER A 92 6.19 7.18 -11.89
N ASP A 93 6.06 8.18 -12.76
CA ASP A 93 5.12 9.30 -12.59
C ASP A 93 3.65 8.85 -12.69
N CYS A 94 3.43 7.63 -13.21
CA CYS A 94 2.14 6.97 -13.39
C CYS A 94 1.12 7.80 -14.17
N ILE A 95 1.58 8.75 -14.99
CA ILE A 95 0.69 9.58 -15.81
C ILE A 95 0.15 8.74 -16.97
N VAL A 96 -1.18 8.63 -17.06
CA VAL A 96 -1.82 7.90 -18.16
C VAL A 96 -1.92 8.79 -19.40
N SER A 97 -1.00 8.64 -20.35
CA SER A 97 -0.95 9.41 -21.59
C SER A 97 -0.99 8.48 -22.82
N PRO A 98 -2.19 8.10 -23.31
CA PRO A 98 -2.33 7.05 -24.32
C PRO A 98 -2.12 7.51 -25.78
N GLY A 99 -1.73 8.76 -26.00
CA GLY A 99 -1.39 9.30 -27.32
C GLY A 99 -2.38 10.31 -27.88
N SER A 100 -1.91 11.07 -28.88
CA SER A 100 -2.68 12.12 -29.58
C SER A 100 -3.91 11.61 -30.34
N LYS A 101 -3.99 10.29 -30.62
CA LYS A 101 -5.17 9.66 -31.23
C LYS A 101 -6.46 9.84 -30.42
N TYR A 102 -6.36 10.17 -29.13
CA TYR A 102 -7.50 10.45 -28.25
C TYR A 102 -7.92 11.93 -28.22
N ALA A 103 -7.18 12.84 -28.87
CA ALA A 103 -7.45 14.28 -28.85
C ALA A 103 -8.84 14.65 -29.40
N SER A 104 -9.34 13.89 -30.38
CA SER A 104 -10.63 14.14 -31.03
C SER A 104 -11.77 13.28 -30.48
N SER A 105 -11.56 12.48 -29.42
CA SER A 105 -12.57 11.52 -28.93
C SER A 105 -12.53 11.31 -27.41
N PRO A 106 -13.11 12.23 -26.61
CA PRO A 106 -13.12 12.14 -25.15
C PRO A 106 -13.76 10.85 -24.60
N GLN A 107 -14.80 10.31 -25.25
CA GLN A 107 -15.44 9.06 -24.83
C GLN A 107 -14.49 7.86 -24.94
N ASN A 108 -13.56 7.88 -25.90
CA ASN A 108 -12.56 6.83 -26.08
C ASN A 108 -11.51 6.88 -24.97
N LEU A 109 -11.26 8.05 -24.37
CA LEU A 109 -10.31 8.21 -23.27
C LEU A 109 -10.85 7.64 -21.95
N ASN A 110 -12.13 7.90 -21.63
CA ASN A 110 -12.78 7.26 -20.48
C ASN A 110 -12.84 5.74 -20.65
N SER A 111 -13.15 5.27 -21.85
CA SER A 111 -13.13 3.83 -22.19
C SER A 111 -11.72 3.25 -22.01
N TYR A 112 -10.68 3.98 -22.41
CA TYR A 112 -9.29 3.57 -22.21
C TYR A 112 -8.93 3.47 -20.72
N LEU A 113 -9.33 4.42 -19.88
CA LEU A 113 -9.08 4.36 -18.43
C LEU A 113 -9.77 3.14 -17.78
N LEU A 114 -11.00 2.84 -18.18
CA LEU A 114 -11.71 1.63 -17.72
C LEU A 114 -11.05 0.34 -18.23
N GLU A 115 -10.52 0.36 -19.45
CA GLU A 115 -9.74 -0.74 -20.00
C GLU A 115 -8.44 -0.96 -19.23
N GLN A 116 -7.70 0.11 -18.90
CA GLN A 116 -6.49 0.05 -18.07
C GLN A 116 -6.79 -0.60 -16.71
N ARG A 117 -7.83 -0.12 -16.02
CA ARG A 117 -8.28 -0.70 -14.75
C ARG A 117 -8.56 -2.21 -14.89
N THR A 118 -9.28 -2.59 -15.94
CA THR A 118 -9.65 -3.99 -16.22
C THR A 118 -8.44 -4.87 -16.51
N LYS A 119 -7.48 -4.38 -17.31
CA LYS A 119 -6.22 -5.09 -17.63
C LYS A 119 -5.35 -5.27 -16.39
N ILE A 120 -5.20 -4.23 -15.57
CA ILE A 120 -4.44 -4.29 -14.31
C ILE A 120 -5.08 -5.31 -13.38
N LYS A 121 -6.40 -5.22 -13.17
CA LYS A 121 -7.15 -6.19 -12.37
C LYS A 121 -6.90 -7.62 -12.82
N LYS A 122 -7.04 -7.88 -14.13
CA LYS A 122 -6.78 -9.20 -14.70
C LYS A 122 -5.35 -9.69 -14.40
N SER A 123 -4.34 -8.84 -14.61
CA SER A 123 -2.93 -9.19 -14.42
C SER A 123 -2.62 -9.51 -12.94
N PHE A 124 -3.18 -8.76 -12.01
CA PHE A 124 -3.03 -9.02 -10.57
C PHE A 124 -3.82 -10.25 -10.12
N VAL A 125 -5.04 -10.49 -10.61
CA VAL A 125 -5.79 -11.72 -10.32
C VAL A 125 -5.01 -12.97 -10.76
N GLN A 126 -4.45 -12.95 -11.97
CA GLN A 126 -3.63 -14.06 -12.49
C GLN A 126 -2.34 -14.25 -11.67
N SER A 127 -1.76 -13.18 -11.17
CA SER A 127 -0.54 -13.25 -10.34
C SER A 127 -0.84 -13.73 -8.92
N LEU A 128 -1.98 -13.35 -8.36
CA LEU A 128 -2.52 -13.88 -7.12
C LEU A 128 -2.81 -15.39 -7.24
N GLU A 129 -3.33 -15.86 -8.37
CA GLU A 129 -3.52 -17.29 -8.64
C GLU A 129 -2.20 -18.05 -8.68
N ARG A 130 -1.23 -17.55 -9.44
CA ARG A 130 0.10 -18.17 -9.57
C ARG A 130 0.84 -18.23 -8.22
N SER A 131 0.69 -17.20 -7.38
CA SER A 131 1.29 -17.14 -6.04
C SER A 131 0.45 -17.81 -4.94
N LYS A 132 -0.65 -18.49 -5.29
CA LYS A 132 -1.59 -19.11 -4.32
C LYS A 132 -2.09 -18.12 -3.24
N GLY A 133 -2.25 -16.86 -3.63
CA GLY A 133 -2.67 -15.76 -2.77
C GLY A 133 -1.54 -15.15 -1.93
N ASN A 134 -0.29 -15.60 -2.03
CA ASN A 134 0.85 -15.03 -1.32
C ASN A 134 1.47 -13.86 -2.11
N LEU A 135 0.72 -12.77 -2.22
CA LEU A 135 1.16 -11.55 -2.89
C LEU A 135 0.67 -10.34 -2.11
N SER A 136 1.50 -9.33 -2.06
CA SER A 136 1.21 -8.03 -1.48
C SER A 136 1.78 -6.93 -2.38
N VAL A 137 1.17 -5.77 -2.31
CA VAL A 137 1.59 -4.56 -3.02
C VAL A 137 1.63 -3.42 -2.03
N VAL A 138 2.73 -2.66 -2.01
CA VAL A 138 2.83 -1.39 -1.30
C VAL A 138 3.06 -0.30 -2.34
N ILE A 139 2.18 0.68 -2.37
CA ILE A 139 2.22 1.82 -3.28
C ILE A 139 2.49 3.07 -2.46
N CYS A 140 3.61 3.72 -2.73
CA CYS A 140 4.02 4.96 -2.11
C CYS A 140 3.82 6.11 -3.09
N GLN A 141 3.19 7.19 -2.66
CA GLN A 141 3.24 8.48 -3.34
C GLN A 141 4.35 9.30 -2.69
N LEU A 142 5.26 9.81 -3.53
CA LEU A 142 6.28 10.73 -3.13
C LEU A 142 6.21 12.01 -3.95
N THR A 143 6.66 13.12 -3.39
CA THR A 143 6.78 14.40 -4.09
C THR A 143 8.25 14.78 -4.20
N SER A 144 8.67 15.20 -5.41
CA SER A 144 10.02 15.69 -5.68
C SER A 144 9.97 16.89 -6.61
N SER A 145 11.05 17.68 -6.63
CA SER A 145 11.31 18.65 -7.69
C SER A 145 11.24 18.01 -9.07
N PHE A 146 10.61 18.72 -10.01
CA PHE A 146 10.48 18.38 -11.41
C PHE A 146 10.84 19.59 -12.26
N ASP A 147 11.71 19.41 -13.25
CA ASP A 147 12.11 20.43 -14.23
C ASP A 147 12.17 19.81 -15.63
N GLY A 148 11.06 19.84 -16.35
CA GLY A 148 11.01 19.20 -17.66
C GLY A 148 9.65 19.24 -18.33
N LYS A 149 9.53 18.46 -19.41
CA LYS A 149 8.27 18.26 -20.10
C LYS A 149 7.47 17.16 -19.41
N PHE A 150 6.22 17.46 -19.07
CA PHE A 150 5.23 16.43 -18.77
C PHE A 150 4.28 16.30 -19.98
N TYR A 151 3.63 15.14 -20.08
CA TYR A 151 2.72 14.82 -21.17
C TYR A 151 1.31 14.72 -20.60
N ASN A 152 0.37 15.45 -21.18
CA ASN A 152 -1.02 15.46 -20.73
C ASN A 152 -1.78 14.21 -21.24
N LYS A 153 -3.08 14.13 -21.03
CA LYS A 153 -3.91 12.96 -21.39
C LYS A 153 -3.96 12.60 -22.89
N VAL A 154 -3.43 13.45 -23.77
CA VAL A 154 -3.41 13.26 -25.23
C VAL A 154 -1.98 13.36 -25.79
N ASP A 155 -0.97 13.09 -24.96
CA ASP A 155 0.44 13.10 -25.36
C ASP A 155 0.91 14.47 -25.88
N TYR A 156 0.33 15.55 -25.36
CA TYR A 156 0.79 16.90 -25.64
C TYR A 156 1.81 17.35 -24.58
N PRO A 157 3.06 17.69 -24.97
CA PRO A 157 4.09 18.06 -24.02
C PRO A 157 3.93 19.51 -23.54
N LYS A 158 4.02 19.71 -22.23
CA LYS A 158 4.08 21.03 -21.60
C LYS A 158 5.26 21.09 -20.63
N TYR A 159 5.99 22.20 -20.65
CA TYR A 159 7.06 22.41 -19.69
C TYR A 159 6.47 22.80 -18.34
N TYR A 160 7.02 22.21 -17.28
CA TYR A 160 6.69 22.55 -15.91
C TYR A 160 7.95 22.52 -15.06
N LYS A 161 8.03 23.47 -14.12
CA LYS A 161 9.07 23.53 -13.10
C LYS A 161 8.42 23.74 -11.74
N GLY A 162 8.62 22.79 -10.83
CA GLY A 162 8.01 22.77 -9.51
C GLY A 162 7.95 21.37 -8.94
N ASN A 163 7.26 21.18 -7.83
CA ASN A 163 7.13 19.86 -7.21
C ASN A 163 6.01 19.05 -7.89
N ARG A 164 6.25 17.75 -8.11
CA ARG A 164 5.30 16.82 -8.72
C ARG A 164 5.35 15.45 -8.04
N PRO A 165 4.22 14.71 -8.04
CA PRO A 165 4.17 13.37 -7.48
C PRO A 165 4.72 12.30 -8.42
N PHE A 166 5.45 11.36 -7.86
CA PHE A 166 5.82 10.08 -8.47
C PHE A 166 5.48 8.93 -7.52
N TYR A 167 5.49 7.70 -8.02
CA TYR A 167 5.02 6.55 -7.28
C TYR A 167 6.04 5.42 -7.30
N ILE A 168 6.16 4.75 -6.16
CA ILE A 168 6.92 3.51 -6.00
C ILE A 168 5.94 2.40 -5.68
N TRP A 169 5.98 1.32 -6.46
CA TRP A 169 5.18 0.13 -6.29
C TRP A 169 6.12 -1.02 -5.91
N ILE A 170 5.91 -1.58 -4.73
CA ILE A 170 6.69 -2.71 -4.21
C ILE A 170 5.77 -3.93 -4.25
N ILE A 171 6.14 -4.95 -5.03
CA ILE A 171 5.34 -6.15 -5.28
C ILE A 171 6.13 -7.38 -4.85
N GLY A 172 5.53 -8.26 -4.06
CA GLY A 172 6.17 -9.47 -3.57
C GLY A 172 5.31 -10.19 -2.55
N SER A 173 5.80 -11.31 -2.01
CA SER A 173 5.08 -11.98 -0.92
C SER A 173 4.98 -11.08 0.33
N THR A 174 3.94 -11.28 1.14
CA THR A 174 3.71 -10.51 2.37
C THR A 174 4.90 -10.56 3.33
N SER A 175 5.52 -11.74 3.50
CA SER A 175 6.66 -11.93 4.40
C SER A 175 7.93 -11.22 3.91
N HIS A 176 8.26 -11.33 2.62
CA HIS A 176 9.46 -10.66 2.07
C HIS A 176 9.30 -9.14 2.09
N ILE A 177 8.13 -8.61 1.72
CA ILE A 177 7.85 -7.16 1.85
C ILE A 177 7.97 -6.72 3.31
N LYS A 178 7.38 -7.48 4.26
CA LYS A 178 7.45 -7.12 5.68
C LYS A 178 8.89 -7.10 6.20
N GLN A 179 9.67 -8.12 5.86
CA GLN A 179 11.09 -8.20 6.23
C GLN A 179 11.90 -7.03 5.62
N MET A 180 11.63 -6.67 4.37
CA MET A 180 12.27 -5.54 3.72
C MET A 180 11.93 -4.23 4.45
N LEU A 181 10.64 -3.97 4.71
CA LEU A 181 10.19 -2.73 5.38
C LEU A 181 10.64 -2.63 6.85
N ASP A 182 10.83 -3.76 7.54
CA ASP A 182 11.36 -3.75 8.91
C ASP A 182 12.83 -3.33 8.99
N LYS A 183 13.60 -3.60 7.93
CA LYS A 183 15.04 -3.31 7.86
C LYS A 183 15.33 -2.02 7.09
N ALA A 184 14.56 -1.73 6.05
CA ALA A 184 14.60 -0.51 5.25
C ALA A 184 13.19 0.12 5.23
N PRO A 185 12.81 0.86 6.30
CA PRO A 185 11.50 1.49 6.40
C PRO A 185 11.26 2.49 5.27
N LEU A 186 10.00 2.69 4.88
CA LEU A 186 9.65 3.67 3.83
C LEU A 186 10.06 5.09 4.21
N GLU A 187 10.17 5.40 5.50
CA GLU A 187 10.66 6.67 6.01
C GLU A 187 12.11 6.96 5.58
N SER A 188 12.90 5.96 5.22
CA SER A 188 14.24 6.16 4.65
C SER A 188 14.21 6.85 3.27
N LEU A 189 13.05 6.87 2.60
CA LEU A 189 12.85 7.66 1.38
C LEU A 189 12.77 9.16 1.67
N LYS A 190 12.43 9.57 2.91
CA LYS A 190 12.31 10.97 3.34
C LYS A 190 13.67 11.59 3.59
N GLY A 191 13.74 12.92 3.48
CA GLY A 191 14.93 13.69 3.85
C GLY A 191 16.09 13.62 2.86
N ASN A 192 15.91 12.87 1.76
CA ASN A 192 16.85 12.74 0.65
C ASN A 192 16.34 13.52 -0.59
N GLY A 193 15.60 14.61 -0.36
CA GLY A 193 15.08 15.49 -1.41
C GLY A 193 13.69 15.14 -1.95
N ALA A 194 13.16 13.95 -1.68
CA ALA A 194 11.74 13.64 -1.87
C ALA A 194 10.99 13.48 -0.53
N ASP A 195 9.71 13.84 -0.53
CA ASP A 195 8.80 13.70 0.60
C ASP A 195 7.86 12.52 0.37
N LEU A 196 7.78 11.59 1.32
CA LEU A 196 6.79 10.50 1.30
C LEU A 196 5.46 11.02 1.86
N ASP A 197 4.48 11.17 0.97
CA ASP A 197 3.18 11.78 1.26
C ASP A 197 2.14 10.75 1.70
N ASN A 198 1.99 9.66 0.94
CA ASN A 198 0.94 8.68 1.14
C ASN A 198 1.43 7.25 0.88
N VAL A 199 0.81 6.30 1.57
CA VAL A 199 1.06 4.86 1.41
C VAL A 199 -0.28 4.13 1.26
N CYS A 200 -0.31 3.16 0.36
CA CYS A 200 -1.40 2.20 0.19
C CYS A 200 -0.79 0.80 0.17
N THR A 201 -1.14 -0.03 1.15
CA THR A 201 -0.76 -1.44 1.18
C THR A 201 -1.97 -2.28 0.77
N LEU A 202 -1.77 -3.30 -0.05
CA LEU A 202 -2.77 -4.30 -0.42
C LEU A 202 -2.18 -5.68 -0.11
N VAL A 203 -2.89 -6.49 0.66
CA VAL A 203 -2.44 -7.81 1.09
C VAL A 203 -3.47 -8.85 0.69
N SER A 204 -3.02 -9.88 -0.03
CA SER A 204 -3.76 -11.11 -0.20
C SER A 204 -3.08 -12.14 0.70
N SER A 205 -3.87 -12.96 1.37
CA SER A 205 -3.41 -13.88 2.42
C SER A 205 -2.99 -13.19 3.73
N SER A 206 -3.88 -13.30 4.70
CA SER A 206 -3.46 -13.64 6.05
C SER A 206 -3.85 -15.09 6.35
N LYS A 207 -2.85 -15.96 6.54
CA LYS A 207 -3.01 -17.11 7.43
C LYS A 207 -3.64 -16.60 8.73
N GLY A 208 -4.49 -17.40 9.38
CA GLY A 208 -5.19 -16.99 10.60
C GLY A 208 -4.26 -16.26 11.57
N PHE A 209 -4.69 -15.10 12.04
CA PHE A 209 -3.90 -14.30 12.99
C PHE A 209 -3.84 -15.02 14.33
N ASP A 210 -2.68 -14.97 14.99
CA ASP A 210 -2.65 -15.37 16.39
C ASP A 210 -3.30 -14.27 17.23
N TYR A 211 -4.38 -14.65 17.91
CA TYR A 211 -5.07 -13.79 18.86
C TYR A 211 -5.65 -14.60 20.01
N ARG A 212 -5.81 -13.95 21.16
CA ARG A 212 -6.49 -14.54 22.31
C ARG A 212 -7.10 -13.49 23.22
N VAL A 213 -8.13 -13.89 23.97
CA VAL A 213 -8.57 -13.16 25.16
C VAL A 213 -7.46 -13.17 26.21
N LEU A 214 -7.24 -12.00 26.81
CA LEU A 214 -6.31 -11.77 27.90
C LEU A 214 -7.10 -11.61 29.21
N LEU A 215 -6.59 -12.21 30.29
CA LEU A 215 -7.17 -12.03 31.62
C LEU A 215 -7.00 -10.60 32.15
N THR A 216 -6.00 -9.88 31.65
CA THR A 216 -5.70 -8.49 32.00
C THR A 216 -5.21 -7.71 30.78
N PRO A 217 -5.48 -6.39 30.70
CA PRO A 217 -6.35 -5.63 31.60
C PRO A 217 -7.83 -6.02 31.44
N ARG A 218 -8.64 -5.79 32.48
CA ARG A 218 -10.09 -6.04 32.46
C ARG A 218 -10.80 -5.11 33.46
N LEU A 219 -12.10 -4.90 33.27
CA LEU A 219 -12.99 -4.28 34.27
C LEU A 219 -14.10 -5.28 34.61
N GLY A 220 -14.34 -5.47 35.91
CA GLY A 220 -15.13 -6.59 36.39
C GLY A 220 -14.40 -7.93 36.29
N SER A 221 -15.14 -9.03 36.10
CA SER A 221 -14.57 -10.38 36.04
C SER A 221 -15.20 -11.23 34.96
N PHE A 222 -14.45 -12.23 34.50
CA PHE A 222 -14.91 -13.30 33.63
C PHE A 222 -13.95 -14.48 33.77
N ASP A 223 -14.42 -15.65 33.35
CA ASP A 223 -13.61 -16.86 33.23
C ASP A 223 -13.38 -17.20 31.77
N LEU A 224 -12.26 -17.87 31.47
CA LEU A 224 -12.03 -18.45 30.15
C LEU A 224 -12.78 -19.76 30.03
N ASP A 225 -13.39 -19.98 28.88
CA ASP A 225 -14.04 -21.26 28.59
C ASP A 225 -13.03 -22.41 28.57
N ARG A 226 -13.41 -23.57 29.10
CA ARG A 226 -12.52 -24.73 29.20
C ARG A 226 -12.17 -25.34 27.83
N THR A 227 -13.09 -25.29 26.86
CA THR A 227 -12.90 -25.92 25.55
C THR A 227 -12.36 -24.95 24.50
N ALA A 228 -12.65 -23.65 24.65
CA ALA A 228 -12.18 -22.59 23.76
C ALA A 228 -11.55 -21.40 24.50
N PRO A 229 -10.49 -21.61 25.32
CA PRO A 229 -9.94 -20.58 26.21
C PRO A 229 -9.28 -19.40 25.49
N LYS A 230 -8.96 -19.54 24.20
CA LYS A 230 -8.41 -18.44 23.39
C LYS A 230 -9.47 -17.42 22.98
N THR A 231 -10.71 -17.85 22.76
CA THR A 231 -11.71 -17.03 22.04
C THR A 231 -13.04 -16.93 22.76
N THR A 232 -13.21 -17.58 23.91
CA THR A 232 -14.50 -17.64 24.60
C THR A 232 -14.35 -17.28 26.07
N ILE A 233 -15.22 -16.40 26.55
CA ILE A 233 -15.36 -16.03 27.96
C ILE A 233 -16.73 -16.40 28.51
N CYS A 234 -16.77 -16.71 29.80
CA CYS A 234 -17.94 -17.12 30.57
C CYS A 234 -18.05 -16.30 31.85
N ASP A 235 -19.20 -16.41 32.53
CA ASP A 235 -19.41 -15.90 33.89
C ASP A 235 -19.06 -14.41 34.06
N ILE A 236 -19.42 -13.61 33.05
CA ILE A 236 -19.14 -12.18 33.03
C ILE A 236 -19.83 -11.45 34.19
N ARG A 237 -19.08 -10.58 34.87
CA ARG A 237 -19.60 -9.68 35.91
C ARG A 237 -19.04 -8.29 35.68
N LYS A 238 -19.92 -7.29 35.79
CA LYS A 238 -19.55 -5.87 35.73
C LYS A 238 -18.77 -5.47 36.98
N GLU A 239 -17.97 -4.43 36.84
CA GLU A 239 -17.28 -3.82 37.96
C GLU A 239 -18.28 -3.34 39.01
N SER A 240 -17.99 -3.63 40.28
CA SER A 240 -18.94 -3.44 41.38
C SER A 240 -18.67 -2.18 42.20
N LYS A 241 -17.46 -1.62 42.11
CA LYS A 241 -16.97 -0.51 42.95
C LYS A 241 -16.16 0.51 42.14
N GLY A 242 -15.96 1.69 42.73
CA GLY A 242 -15.15 2.75 42.15
C GLY A 242 -15.83 3.49 40.97
N GLN A 243 -15.05 4.34 40.30
CA GLN A 243 -15.54 5.20 39.21
C GLN A 243 -16.02 4.41 37.98
N GLN A 244 -15.59 3.17 37.82
CA GLN A 244 -15.95 2.29 36.70
C GLN A 244 -17.12 1.34 37.03
N LYS A 245 -17.82 1.55 38.15
CA LYS A 245 -18.96 0.71 38.56
C LYS A 245 -20.00 0.58 37.43
N GLY A 246 -20.42 -0.65 37.17
CA GLY A 246 -21.37 -0.98 36.10
C GLY A 246 -20.75 -1.16 34.71
N MET A 247 -19.44 -0.97 34.57
CA MET A 247 -18.71 -1.24 33.33
C MET A 247 -18.19 -2.67 33.30
N PHE A 248 -18.16 -3.27 32.11
CA PHE A 248 -17.44 -4.51 31.84
C PHE A 248 -16.44 -4.25 30.72
N MET A 249 -15.23 -4.77 30.86
CA MET A 249 -14.21 -4.70 29.81
C MET A 249 -13.39 -5.98 29.78
N PHE A 250 -13.17 -6.51 28.59
CA PHE A 250 -12.18 -7.57 28.34
C PHE A 250 -11.19 -7.12 27.25
N SER A 251 -10.02 -7.75 27.25
CA SER A 251 -8.96 -7.45 26.29
C SER A 251 -8.67 -8.64 25.39
N VAL A 252 -8.33 -8.37 24.14
CA VAL A 252 -7.85 -9.34 23.16
C VAL A 252 -6.45 -8.93 22.73
N GLY A 253 -5.48 -9.81 22.92
CA GLY A 253 -4.14 -9.65 22.36
C GLY A 253 -4.14 -10.19 20.93
N VAL A 254 -3.59 -9.42 19.99
CA VAL A 254 -3.55 -9.76 18.56
C VAL A 254 -2.15 -9.52 18.01
N ASN A 255 -1.64 -10.45 17.22
CA ASN A 255 -0.40 -10.27 16.47
C ASN A 255 -0.70 -9.86 15.02
N LEU A 256 -0.68 -8.55 14.77
CA LEU A 256 -0.84 -7.96 13.44
C LEU A 256 0.51 -7.64 12.76
N ASN A 257 1.64 -7.93 13.41
CA ASN A 257 2.98 -7.62 12.86
C ASN A 257 3.32 -8.44 11.60
N GLN A 258 2.49 -9.43 11.24
CA GLN A 258 2.62 -10.13 9.97
C GLN A 258 2.13 -9.30 8.77
N LEU A 259 1.41 -8.19 9.01
CA LEU A 259 0.93 -7.29 7.96
C LEU A 259 1.95 -6.16 7.72
N PRO A 260 2.30 -5.86 6.46
CA PRO A 260 3.09 -4.68 6.09
C PRO A 260 2.24 -3.41 6.08
N LEU A 261 1.52 -3.16 7.18
CA LEU A 261 0.70 -1.96 7.39
C LEU A 261 1.37 -1.03 8.39
N ASP A 262 1.20 0.27 8.17
CA ASP A 262 1.67 1.28 9.11
C ASP A 262 1.04 1.12 10.49
N LYS A 263 1.83 1.38 11.53
CA LYS A 263 1.36 1.31 12.91
C LYS A 263 0.17 2.23 13.16
N SER A 264 0.19 3.42 12.55
CA SER A 264 -0.91 4.39 12.62
C SER A 264 -2.22 3.78 12.09
N TYR A 265 -2.17 3.06 10.98
CA TYR A 265 -3.32 2.35 10.42
C TYR A 265 -3.85 1.28 11.38
N LEU A 266 -2.95 0.49 11.96
CA LEU A 266 -3.29 -0.59 12.88
C LEU A 266 -3.85 -0.10 14.23
N THR A 267 -3.54 1.12 14.65
CA THR A 267 -4.05 1.70 15.90
C THR A 267 -5.28 2.60 15.73
N ASP A 268 -5.60 3.02 14.51
CA ASP A 268 -6.76 3.87 14.25
C ASP A 268 -8.06 3.06 14.28
N ILE A 269 -8.91 3.35 15.28
CA ILE A 269 -10.21 2.70 15.46
C ILE A 269 -11.15 2.87 14.27
N ALA A 270 -10.98 3.92 13.45
CA ALA A 270 -11.80 4.15 12.28
C ALA A 270 -11.59 3.05 11.23
N ASN A 271 -10.44 2.35 11.25
CA ASN A 271 -10.13 1.24 10.34
C ASN A 271 -10.76 -0.09 10.79
N TYR A 272 -11.41 -0.13 11.95
CA TYR A 272 -12.05 -1.32 12.49
C TYR A 272 -13.58 -1.26 12.42
N GLU A 273 -14.19 -2.43 12.47
CA GLU A 273 -15.64 -2.61 12.64
C GLU A 273 -15.91 -3.67 13.70
N ILE A 274 -16.90 -3.42 14.57
CA ILE A 274 -17.36 -4.41 15.55
C ILE A 274 -18.80 -4.80 15.23
N SER A 275 -19.08 -6.11 15.22
CA SER A 275 -20.43 -6.62 14.91
C SER A 275 -21.47 -6.31 16.00
N ASN A 276 -21.03 -6.12 17.26
CA ASN A 276 -21.89 -5.85 18.40
C ASN A 276 -21.73 -4.40 18.88
N LYS A 277 -22.79 -3.60 18.71
CA LYS A 277 -22.84 -2.17 19.05
C LYS A 277 -22.86 -1.87 20.55
N ASP A 278 -23.07 -2.88 21.40
CA ASP A 278 -23.02 -2.71 22.84
C ASP A 278 -21.59 -2.52 23.37
N TYR A 279 -20.58 -2.83 22.54
CA TYR A 279 -19.18 -2.72 22.88
C TYR A 279 -18.50 -1.58 22.11
N THR A 280 -17.67 -0.82 22.82
CA THR A 280 -16.79 0.20 22.23
C THR A 280 -15.37 -0.35 22.14
N LEU A 281 -14.71 -0.18 20.99
CA LEU A 281 -13.32 -0.57 20.77
C LEU A 281 -12.36 0.51 21.24
N SER A 282 -11.26 0.08 21.83
CA SER A 282 -10.00 0.84 21.81
C SER A 282 -8.87 -0.09 21.41
N VAL A 283 -7.87 0.43 20.71
CA VAL A 283 -6.69 -0.32 20.28
C VAL A 283 -5.46 0.40 20.81
N LYS A 284 -4.52 -0.36 21.36
CA LYS A 284 -3.22 0.16 21.77
C LYS A 284 -2.10 -0.77 21.30
N GLU A 285 -1.02 -0.18 20.81
CA GLU A 285 0.26 -0.88 20.68
C GLU A 285 0.89 -1.05 22.07
N GLN A 286 1.53 -2.18 22.31
CA GLN A 286 2.39 -2.39 23.47
C GLN A 286 3.80 -2.79 23.04
N LYS A 287 4.81 -2.17 23.66
CA LYS A 287 6.22 -2.43 23.36
C LYS A 287 6.72 -3.77 23.93
N THR A 288 6.05 -4.27 24.97
CA THR A 288 6.42 -5.46 25.72
C THR A 288 5.23 -6.40 25.84
N GLY A 289 5.46 -7.70 25.70
CA GLY A 289 4.44 -8.74 25.81
C GLY A 289 4.35 -9.62 24.57
N HIS A 290 3.59 -10.71 24.66
CA HIS A 290 3.48 -11.69 23.56
C HIS A 290 2.70 -11.14 22.35
N TYR A 291 1.74 -10.25 22.59
CA TYR A 291 0.91 -9.66 21.54
C TYR A 291 1.24 -8.16 21.36
N PRO A 292 1.68 -7.72 20.18
CA PRO A 292 2.02 -6.31 19.93
C PRO A 292 0.82 -5.36 20.08
N TYR A 293 -0.41 -5.83 19.83
CA TYR A 293 -1.62 -5.01 19.89
C TYR A 293 -2.61 -5.57 20.90
N ILE A 294 -3.18 -4.67 21.70
CA ILE A 294 -4.25 -4.98 22.66
C ILE A 294 -5.52 -4.23 22.26
N PHE A 295 -6.58 -5.00 22.04
CA PHE A 295 -7.91 -4.52 21.74
C PHE A 295 -8.74 -4.60 23.02
N ASN A 296 -9.21 -3.48 23.55
CA ASN A 296 -10.13 -3.48 24.68
C ASN A 296 -11.55 -3.25 24.21
N LEU A 297 -12.46 -4.12 24.65
CA LEU A 297 -13.89 -4.04 24.37
C LEU A 297 -14.61 -3.68 25.66
N SER A 298 -15.14 -2.47 25.73
CA SER A 298 -15.81 -1.93 26.91
C SER A 298 -17.32 -1.83 26.68
N SER A 299 -18.12 -2.19 27.68
CA SER A 299 -19.59 -2.12 27.60
C SER A 299 -20.24 -1.82 28.95
N LYS A 300 -21.32 -1.03 28.94
CA LYS A 300 -22.25 -0.87 30.07
C LYS A 300 -23.31 -1.97 30.13
N ILE A 301 -23.62 -2.58 28.99
CA ILE A 301 -24.67 -3.61 28.86
C ILE A 301 -24.06 -4.98 29.16
N ALA A 302 -22.86 -5.24 28.63
CA ALA A 302 -22.16 -6.51 28.68
C ALA A 302 -23.00 -7.64 28.05
N SER A 303 -23.49 -7.42 26.82
CA SER A 303 -24.29 -8.41 26.12
C SER A 303 -23.49 -9.67 25.77
N ARG A 304 -24.19 -10.80 25.81
CA ARG A 304 -23.66 -12.12 25.44
C ARG A 304 -23.79 -12.33 23.93
N GLY A 305 -23.04 -13.30 23.40
CA GLY A 305 -23.07 -13.67 22.00
C GLY A 305 -21.71 -13.58 21.32
N LYS A 306 -21.72 -13.68 19.99
CA LYS A 306 -20.51 -13.61 19.16
C LYS A 306 -20.21 -12.15 18.80
N ILE A 307 -18.98 -11.74 19.05
CA ILE A 307 -18.43 -10.44 18.68
C ILE A 307 -17.36 -10.69 17.63
N SER A 308 -17.54 -10.13 16.45
CA SER A 308 -16.50 -10.06 15.42
C SER A 308 -15.89 -8.67 15.41
N ILE A 309 -14.57 -8.61 15.27
CA ILE A 309 -13.81 -7.38 15.11
C ILE A 309 -13.01 -7.51 13.82
N THR A 310 -13.27 -6.59 12.89
CA THR A 310 -12.78 -6.68 11.51
C THR A 310 -11.87 -5.49 11.23
N LEU A 311 -10.64 -5.75 10.81
CA LEU A 311 -9.73 -4.73 10.26
C LEU A 311 -10.02 -4.59 8.77
N LYS A 312 -10.58 -3.45 8.38
CA LYS A 312 -11.07 -3.22 7.02
C LYS A 312 -9.93 -3.05 6.03
N ASN A 313 -10.12 -3.52 4.81
CA ASN A 313 -9.31 -3.11 3.67
C ASN A 313 -10.07 -2.00 2.92
N ARG A 314 -9.74 -0.74 3.23
CA ARG A 314 -10.38 0.43 2.62
C ARG A 314 -9.57 0.93 1.43
N PHE A 315 -10.25 1.24 0.34
CA PHE A 315 -9.65 2.04 -0.73
C PHE A 315 -9.22 3.41 -0.17
N PRO A 316 -7.94 3.81 -0.33
CA PRO A 316 -7.45 5.04 0.28
C PRO A 316 -8.09 6.28 -0.36
N GLN A 317 -8.65 7.16 0.46
CA GLN A 317 -9.27 8.40 -0.01
C GLN A 317 -8.29 9.32 -0.75
N TRP A 318 -7.01 9.33 -0.33
CA TRP A 318 -5.99 10.14 -0.98
C TRP A 318 -5.85 9.82 -2.46
N VAL A 319 -6.16 8.60 -2.92
CA VAL A 319 -6.07 8.24 -4.34
C VAL A 319 -7.06 9.06 -5.17
N GLU A 320 -8.27 9.28 -4.66
CA GLU A 320 -9.25 10.15 -5.30
C GLU A 320 -8.77 11.60 -5.32
N GLU A 321 -8.25 12.09 -4.19
CA GLU A 321 -7.78 13.47 -4.03
C GLU A 321 -6.58 13.80 -4.92
N ARG A 322 -5.71 12.80 -5.14
CA ARG A 322 -4.48 12.90 -5.94
C ARG A 322 -4.67 12.51 -7.40
N THR A 323 -5.89 12.16 -7.80
CA THR A 323 -6.21 11.91 -9.21
C THR A 323 -6.57 13.22 -9.90
N ASP A 324 -5.86 13.52 -10.98
CA ASP A 324 -6.28 14.54 -11.92
C ASP A 324 -7.38 13.95 -12.83
N LEU A 325 -8.57 14.57 -12.81
CA LEU A 325 -9.72 14.15 -13.60
C LEU A 325 -9.78 14.86 -14.96
N LEU A 326 -9.11 16.01 -15.10
CA LEU A 326 -9.12 16.81 -16.32
C LEU A 326 -7.99 16.37 -17.24
N GLY A 327 -6.76 16.31 -16.74
CA GLY A 327 -5.59 15.81 -17.46
C GLY A 327 -5.10 16.72 -18.58
N ASP A 328 -5.44 18.01 -18.58
CA ASP A 328 -5.14 18.92 -19.69
C ASP A 328 -4.00 19.89 -19.36
N ASP A 329 -4.05 20.54 -18.20
CA ASP A 329 -3.08 21.56 -17.78
C ASP A 329 -2.90 21.59 -16.25
N LEU A 330 -1.69 21.32 -15.78
CA LEU A 330 -1.42 21.22 -14.34
C LEU A 330 -1.77 22.49 -13.55
N VAL A 331 -1.56 23.67 -14.12
CA VAL A 331 -1.74 24.94 -13.39
C VAL A 331 -3.20 25.36 -13.46
N LYS A 332 -3.80 25.34 -14.67
CA LYS A 332 -5.21 25.75 -14.83
C LYS A 332 -6.17 24.79 -14.14
N ASP A 333 -5.82 23.51 -14.11
CA ASP A 333 -6.66 22.45 -13.53
C ASP A 333 -6.42 22.27 -12.02
N ASN A 334 -5.50 23.06 -11.42
CA ASN A 334 -5.04 22.90 -10.04
C ASN A 334 -4.62 21.44 -9.74
N ALA A 335 -3.78 20.89 -10.63
CA ALA A 335 -3.38 19.49 -10.68
C ALA A 335 -1.85 19.31 -10.52
N THR A 336 -1.13 20.35 -10.06
CA THR A 336 0.32 20.27 -9.85
C THR A 336 0.74 19.12 -8.92
N ASP A 337 -0.06 18.82 -7.90
CA ASP A 337 0.14 17.75 -6.93
C ASP A 337 -0.69 16.48 -7.24
N LYS A 338 -1.14 16.33 -8.50
CA LYS A 338 -2.02 15.25 -8.95
C LYS A 338 -1.49 14.52 -10.18
N THR A 339 -2.02 13.31 -10.41
CA THR A 339 -1.66 12.45 -11.52
C THR A 339 -2.89 12.00 -12.30
N TYR A 340 -2.90 12.22 -13.61
CA TYR A 340 -4.01 11.84 -14.47
C TYR A 340 -4.12 10.32 -14.59
N GLY A 341 -5.32 9.79 -14.35
CA GLY A 341 -5.63 8.37 -14.46
C GLY A 341 -5.20 7.52 -13.25
N LEU A 342 -4.58 8.10 -12.22
CA LEU A 342 -4.06 7.40 -11.04
C LEU A 342 -5.07 6.45 -10.39
N LYS A 343 -6.29 6.96 -10.13
CA LYS A 343 -7.41 6.18 -9.58
C LYS A 343 -7.61 4.87 -10.31
N TYR A 344 -7.68 4.88 -11.64
CA TYR A 344 -7.97 3.70 -12.44
C TYR A 344 -6.86 2.65 -12.33
N LEU A 345 -5.61 3.10 -12.20
CA LEU A 345 -4.47 2.20 -12.00
C LEU A 345 -4.58 1.50 -10.64
N ILE A 346 -4.76 2.25 -9.56
CA ILE A 346 -4.80 1.71 -8.19
C ILE A 346 -6.10 0.92 -7.93
N GLU A 347 -7.25 1.37 -8.45
CA GLU A 347 -8.51 0.61 -8.38
C GLU A 347 -8.38 -0.77 -9.02
N GLY A 348 -7.67 -0.89 -10.15
CA GLY A 348 -7.47 -2.16 -10.82
C GLY A 348 -6.81 -3.19 -9.90
N VAL A 349 -5.76 -2.77 -9.18
CA VAL A 349 -5.08 -3.61 -8.19
C VAL A 349 -5.99 -3.87 -7.00
N TYR A 350 -6.59 -2.83 -6.43
CA TYR A 350 -7.45 -2.94 -5.27
C TYR A 350 -8.61 -3.91 -5.49
N GLU A 351 -9.28 -3.85 -6.64
CA GLU A 351 -10.35 -4.77 -7.00
C GLU A 351 -9.86 -6.23 -7.10
N ALA A 352 -8.65 -6.46 -7.63
CA ALA A 352 -8.06 -7.79 -7.69
C ALA A 352 -7.88 -8.39 -6.28
N PHE A 353 -7.34 -7.60 -5.35
CA PHE A 353 -7.14 -8.00 -3.96
C PHE A 353 -8.47 -8.16 -3.21
N LYS A 354 -9.40 -7.22 -3.36
CA LYS A 354 -10.72 -7.27 -2.73
C LYS A 354 -11.53 -8.49 -3.14
N SER A 355 -11.39 -8.93 -4.40
CA SER A 355 -12.06 -10.16 -4.89
C SER A 355 -11.61 -11.43 -4.18
N ARG A 356 -10.42 -11.43 -3.58
CA ARG A 356 -9.86 -12.54 -2.79
C ARG A 356 -10.19 -12.42 -1.32
N GLN A 357 -10.06 -11.22 -0.79
CA GLN A 357 -10.21 -10.95 0.63
C GLN A 357 -10.77 -9.54 0.83
N GLU A 358 -11.96 -9.45 1.43
CA GLU A 358 -12.65 -8.19 1.64
C GLU A 358 -11.99 -7.32 2.73
N ASN A 359 -11.40 -7.95 3.75
CA ASN A 359 -10.86 -7.29 4.94
C ASN A 359 -9.51 -7.89 5.33
N TYR A 360 -8.57 -7.10 5.85
CA TYR A 360 -7.22 -7.58 6.21
C TYR A 360 -7.24 -8.65 7.30
N ALA A 361 -8.12 -8.49 8.29
CA ALA A 361 -8.23 -9.41 9.42
C ALA A 361 -9.66 -9.45 9.98
N GLU A 362 -10.02 -10.61 10.53
CA GLU A 362 -11.23 -10.77 11.35
C GLU A 362 -10.88 -11.66 12.55
N PHE A 363 -11.25 -11.22 13.75
CA PHE A 363 -11.10 -11.99 14.98
C PHE A 363 -12.43 -12.08 15.72
N LYS A 364 -12.78 -13.30 16.13
CA LYS A 364 -14.09 -13.65 16.70
C LYS A 364 -13.94 -14.05 18.16
N ILE A 365 -14.72 -13.42 19.02
CA ILE A 365 -14.82 -13.69 20.45
C ILE A 365 -16.26 -14.10 20.78
N THR A 366 -16.43 -15.10 21.64
CA THR A 366 -17.75 -15.54 22.12
C THR A 366 -17.88 -15.24 23.61
N ILE A 367 -19.01 -14.65 24.00
CA ILE A 367 -19.38 -14.41 25.38
C ILE A 367 -20.59 -15.30 25.70
N LYS A 368 -20.43 -16.24 26.63
CA LYS A 368 -21.47 -17.21 27.03
C LYS A 368 -22.38 -16.69 28.14
#